data_AF-A0A9E9B454-F1
#
_entry.id   AF-A0A9E9B454-F1
#
_cell.length_a   1.000
_cell.length_b   1.000
_cell.length_c   1.000
_cell.angle_alpha   90.00
_cell.angle_beta   90.00
_cell.angle_gamma   90.00
#
_symmetry.space_group_name_H-M   'P 1'
#
loop_
_entity.id
_entity.type
_entity.pdbx_description
1 polymer ?
#
loop_
_entity_poly.entity_id
_entity_poly.type
_entity_poly.pdbx_seq_one_letter_code
_entity_poly.pdbx_strand_id
1 'polypeptide(L)'
;MSDNTFINQVMDGLKEQGVLMMPDGFIDQLIITLHANVTAINSLTKIAELEVKMLGNAIPTGSRQVESLKELSTRIAEIAFNVEDVRNDQR
;
A
#
# COMPACT_ATOMS: atom_id res chain seq x y z
N MET A 1 -10.68 -5.95 -30.49
CA MET A 1 -9.56 -6.53 -29.72
C MET A 1 -8.40 -5.57 -29.88
N SER A 2 -8.27 -4.60 -28.97
CA SER A 2 -7.31 -3.50 -29.09
C SER A 2 -5.99 -3.85 -28.40
N ASP A 3 -4.90 -3.64 -29.13
CA ASP A 3 -3.62 -3.05 -28.70
C ASP A 3 -2.76 -3.65 -27.59
N ASN A 4 -3.06 -4.86 -27.09
CA ASN A 4 -2.10 -5.50 -26.17
C ASN A 4 -0.80 -5.92 -26.86
N THR A 5 -0.80 -6.19 -28.17
CA THR A 5 0.43 -6.57 -28.90
C THR A 5 1.42 -5.41 -28.97
N PHE A 6 0.93 -4.21 -29.23
CA PHE A 6 1.78 -3.02 -29.30
C PHE A 6 2.32 -2.64 -27.92
N ILE A 7 1.45 -2.64 -26.90
CA ILE A 7 1.86 -2.36 -25.51
C ILE A 7 2.89 -3.39 -25.04
N ASN A 8 2.68 -4.69 -25.31
CA ASN A 8 3.64 -5.73 -24.92
C ASN A 8 4.98 -5.55 -25.64
N GLN A 9 4.99 -5.25 -26.94
CA GLN A 9 6.23 -4.98 -27.69
C GLN A 9 6.99 -3.75 -27.16
N VAL A 10 6.28 -2.69 -26.78
CA VAL A 10 6.88 -1.51 -26.17
C VAL A 10 7.46 -1.86 -24.79
N MET A 11 6.72 -2.61 -23.97
CA MET A 11 7.18 -3.04 -22.66
C MET A 11 8.38 -4.00 -22.74
N ASP A 12 8.40 -4.91 -23.70
CA ASP A 12 9.53 -5.81 -23.95
C ASP A 12 10.76 -5.03 -24.41
N GLY A 13 10.59 -4.08 -25.33
CA GLY A 13 11.67 -3.20 -25.78
C GLY A 13 12.24 -2.31 -24.67
N LEU A 14 11.39 -1.79 -23.78
CA LEU A 14 11.81 -1.00 -22.63
C LEU A 14 12.50 -1.86 -21.54
N LYS A 15 12.15 -3.15 -21.42
CA LYS A 15 12.86 -4.11 -20.58
C LYS A 15 14.24 -4.45 -21.14
N GLU A 16 14.34 -4.73 -22.45
CA GLU A 16 15.63 -5.01 -23.12
C GLU A 16 16.61 -3.84 -23.03
N GLN A 17 16.11 -2.61 -23.04
CA GLN A 17 16.92 -1.40 -22.86
C GLN A 17 17.30 -1.12 -21.39
N GLY A 18 16.88 -1.97 -20.45
CA GLY A 18 17.14 -1.79 -19.01
C GLY A 18 16.37 -0.62 -18.38
N VAL A 19 15.42 -0.01 -19.11
CA VAL A 19 14.65 1.17 -18.66
C VAL A 19 13.53 0.76 -17.69
N LEU A 20 13.03 -0.48 -17.80
CA LEU A 20 12.05 -1.07 -16.89
C LEU A 20 12.67 -1.95 -15.81
N MET A 21 13.99 -1.97 -15.67
CA MET A 21 14.61 -2.62 -14.52
C MET A 21 14.23 -1.83 -13.27
N MET A 22 13.33 -2.42 -12.46
CA MET A 22 13.19 -1.96 -11.09
C MET A 22 14.57 -2.06 -10.43
N PRO A 23 15.10 -0.98 -9.84
CA PRO A 23 16.40 -1.02 -9.18
C PRO A 23 16.46 -2.17 -8.19
N ASP A 24 17.59 -2.87 -8.12
CA ASP A 24 17.78 -3.95 -7.14
C ASP A 24 17.41 -3.47 -5.74
N GLY A 25 16.47 -4.18 -5.09
CA GLY A 25 15.97 -3.82 -3.76
C GLY A 25 14.83 -2.78 -3.74
N PHE A 26 14.37 -2.25 -4.87
CA PHE A 26 13.21 -1.34 -4.93
C PHE A 26 11.94 -1.99 -4.37
N ILE A 27 11.66 -3.24 -4.77
CA ILE A 27 10.49 -3.98 -4.28
C ILE A 27 10.60 -4.24 -2.78
N ASP A 28 11.79 -4.60 -2.29
CA ASP A 28 12.06 -4.79 -0.86
C ASP A 28 11.85 -3.49 -0.07
N GLN A 29 12.36 -2.36 -0.57
CA GLN A 29 12.18 -1.05 0.05
C GLN A 29 10.72 -0.60 0.02
N LEU A 30 9.97 -0.93 -1.04
CA LEU A 30 8.54 -0.67 -1.14
C LEU A 30 7.76 -1.47 -0.09
N ILE A 31 8.04 -2.77 0.06
CA ILE A 31 7.44 -3.63 1.10
C ILE A 31 7.71 -3.07 2.50
N ILE A 32 8.96 -2.72 2.80
CA ILE A 32 9.35 -2.12 4.10
C ILE A 32 8.56 -0.84 4.36
N THR A 33 8.46 0.04 3.36
CA THR A 33 7.76 1.32 3.48
C THR A 33 6.25 1.11 3.71
N LEU A 34 5.63 0.16 3.01
CA LEU A 34 4.21 -0.15 3.18
C LEU A 34 3.93 -0.72 4.58
N HIS A 35 4.77 -1.61 5.11
CA HIS A 35 4.63 -2.09 6.50
C HIS A 35 4.82 -0.99 7.55
N ALA A 36 5.77 -0.06 7.33
CA ALA A 36 5.95 1.09 8.21
C ALA A 36 4.68 1.97 8.22
N ASN A 37 4.07 2.20 7.06
CA ASN A 37 2.82 2.98 6.95
C ASN A 37 1.65 2.29 7.67
N VAL A 38 1.49 0.97 7.52
CA VAL A 38 0.48 0.19 8.27
C VAL A 38 0.68 0.36 9.78
N THR A 39 1.93 0.30 10.25
CA THR A 39 2.26 0.45 11.67
C THR A 39 1.95 1.86 12.19
N ALA A 40 2.29 2.89 11.41
CA ALA A 40 1.99 4.28 11.75
C ALA A 40 0.48 4.54 11.82
N ILE A 41 -0.28 4.07 10.82
CA ILE A 41 -1.73 4.23 10.79
C ILE A 41 -2.40 3.50 11.95
N ASN A 42 -1.98 2.27 12.26
CA ASN A 42 -2.48 1.54 13.43
C ASN A 42 -2.23 2.29 14.75
N SER A 43 -1.10 2.98 14.86
CA SER A 43 -0.78 3.81 16.03
C SER A 43 -1.70 5.03 16.11
N LEU A 44 -1.94 5.71 14.98
CA LEU A 44 -2.88 6.83 14.87
C LEU A 44 -4.32 6.39 15.18
N THR A 45 -4.74 5.22 14.71
CA THR A 45 -6.06 4.65 15.01
C THR A 45 -6.25 4.48 16.52
N LYS A 46 -5.24 3.96 17.24
CA LYS A 46 -5.31 3.80 18.70
C LYS A 46 -5.42 5.14 19.42
N ILE A 47 -4.70 6.17 18.95
CA ILE A 47 -4.81 7.53 19.49
C ILE A 47 -6.23 8.07 19.28
N ALA A 48 -6.76 7.96 18.06
CA ALA A 48 -8.12 8.40 17.75
C ALA A 48 -9.18 7.64 18.58
N GLU A 49 -9.01 6.33 18.80
CA GLU A 49 -9.89 5.55 19.68
C GLU A 49 -9.85 6.02 21.14
N LEU A 50 -8.68 6.43 21.63
CA LEU A 50 -8.53 7.01 22.97
C LEU A 50 -9.20 8.39 23.06
N GLU A 51 -9.01 9.25 22.07
CA GLU A 51 -9.66 10.56 21.99
C GLU A 51 -11.18 10.45 21.98
N VAL A 52 -11.75 9.53 21.18
CA VAL A 52 -13.19 9.26 21.14
C VAL A 52 -13.71 8.80 22.52
N LYS A 53 -12.97 7.91 23.20
CA LYS A 53 -13.34 7.45 24.53
C LYS A 53 -13.29 8.57 25.58
N MET A 54 -12.31 9.47 25.49
CA MET A 54 -12.14 10.59 26.41
C MET A 54 -13.18 11.71 26.20
N LEU A 55 -13.55 11.99 24.96
CA LEU A 55 -14.54 13.02 24.61
C LEU A 55 -15.98 12.54 24.83
N GLY A 56 -16.18 11.25 25.09
CA GLY A 56 -17.48 10.59 25.10
C GLY A 56 -18.09 10.58 23.69
N ASN A 57 -19.13 9.77 23.46
CA ASN A 57 -19.84 9.64 22.18
C ASN A 57 -20.48 10.94 21.64
N ALA A 58 -20.14 12.11 22.19
CA ALA A 58 -20.63 13.43 21.80
C ALA A 58 -20.19 13.86 20.40
N ILE A 59 -19.18 13.21 19.80
CA ILE A 59 -18.63 13.60 18.50
C ILE A 59 -18.64 12.41 17.52
N PRO A 60 -19.68 12.26 16.67
CA PRO A 60 -19.79 11.20 15.67
C PRO A 60 -18.68 11.19 14.61
N THR A 61 -17.92 12.29 14.48
CA THR A 61 -16.81 12.38 13.53
C THR A 61 -15.58 11.59 13.98
N GLY A 62 -15.35 11.44 15.30
CA GLY A 62 -14.22 10.67 15.80
C GLY A 62 -14.35 9.17 15.54
N SER A 63 -15.56 8.60 15.67
CA SER A 63 -15.80 7.19 15.32
C SER A 63 -15.63 6.92 13.82
N ARG A 64 -16.11 7.82 12.96
CA ARG A 64 -15.89 7.75 11.50
C ARG A 64 -14.41 7.84 11.15
N GLN A 65 -13.65 8.69 11.84
CA GLN A 65 -12.21 8.83 11.62
C GLN A 65 -11.45 7.54 11.98
N VAL A 66 -11.81 6.88 13.09
CA VAL A 66 -11.26 5.57 13.46
C VAL A 66 -11.55 4.52 12.38
N GLU A 67 -12.77 4.46 11.85
CA GLU A 67 -13.14 3.53 10.79
C GLU A 67 -12.38 3.79 9.49
N SER A 68 -12.25 5.06 9.07
CA SER A 68 -11.46 5.43 7.88
C SER A 68 -9.99 5.05 8.02
N LEU A 69 -9.40 5.21 9.21
CA LEU A 69 -8.00 4.81 9.45
C LEU A 69 -7.83 3.28 9.42
N LYS A 70 -8.79 2.53 9.97
CA LYS A 70 -8.79 1.06 9.88
C LYS A 70 -8.88 0.59 8.42
N GLU A 71 -9.80 1.17 7.64
CA GLU A 71 -9.95 0.82 6.23
C GLU A 71 -8.69 1.14 5.42
N LEU A 72 -8.07 2.31 5.66
CA LEU A 72 -6.81 2.68 5.02
C LEU A 72 -5.68 1.71 5.38
N SER A 73 -5.58 1.30 6.64
CA SER A 73 -4.58 0.31 7.08
C SER A 73 -4.77 -1.02 6.35
N THR A 74 -6.01 -1.50 6.19
CA THR A 74 -6.29 -2.74 5.45
C THR A 74 -5.85 -2.63 3.99
N ARG A 75 -6.22 -1.55 3.30
CA ARG A 75 -5.86 -1.34 1.89
C ARG A 75 -4.35 -1.30 1.68
N ILE A 76 -3.59 -0.66 2.58
CA ILE A 76 -2.13 -0.61 2.47
C ILE A 76 -1.51 -1.99 2.75
N ALA A 77 -2.06 -2.76 3.68
CA ALA A 77 -1.60 -4.13 3.94
C ALA A 77 -1.85 -5.06 2.73
N GLU A 78 -3.00 -4.93 2.06
CA GLU A 78 -3.30 -5.65 0.81
C GLU A 78 -2.30 -5.30 -0.30
N ILE A 79 -1.97 -4.01 -0.46
CA ILE A 79 -0.94 -3.58 -1.43
C ILE A 79 0.42 -4.17 -1.07
N ALA A 80 0.81 -4.17 0.20
CA ALA A 80 2.08 -4.76 0.66
C ALA A 80 2.16 -6.25 0.30
N PHE A 81 1.08 -6.99 0.54
CA PHE A 81 0.99 -8.40 0.20
C PHE A 81 1.10 -8.66 -1.30
N ASN A 82 0.39 -7.89 -2.13
CA ASN A 82 0.47 -8.01 -3.60
C ASN A 82 1.87 -7.69 -4.13
N VAL A 83 2.56 -6.71 -3.55
CA VAL A 83 3.94 -6.37 -3.92
C VAL A 83 4.91 -7.47 -3.50
N GLU A 84 4.71 -8.11 -2.35
CA GLU A 84 5.50 -9.26 -1.91
C GLU A 84 5.28 -10.50 -2.80
N ASP A 85 4.07 -10.69 -3.33
CA ASP A 85 3.77 -11.74 -4.30
C ASP A 85 4.56 -11.53 -5.62
N VAL A 86 4.55 -10.29 -6.15
CA VAL A 86 5.35 -9.93 -7.34
C VAL A 86 6.84 -10.14 -7.12
N ARG A 87 7.34 -9.91 -5.90
CA ARG A 87 8.74 -10.20 -5.53
C ARG A 87 9.03 -11.70 -5.60
N ASN A 88 8.10 -12.54 -5.12
CA ASN A 88 8.26 -13.99 -5.12
C ASN A 88 8.24 -14.55 -6.55
N ASP A 89 7.42 -13.99 -7.44
CA ASP A 89 7.37 -14.36 -8.86
C ASP A 89 8.63 -13.97 -9.64
N GLN A 90 9.42 -13.00 -9.15
CA GLN A 90 10.67 -12.55 -9.76
C GLN A 90 11.91 -13.33 -9.30
N ARG A 91 11.76 -14.30 -8.40
CA ARG A 91 12.83 -15.20 -7.91
C ARG A 91 12.78 -16.56 -8.58
#